data_AF-A0A7K1DAH7-F1
#
_entry.id   AF-A0A7K1DAH7-F1
#
_cell.length_a   1.000
_cell.length_b   1.000
_cell.length_c   1.000
_cell.angle_alpha   90.00
_cell.angle_beta   90.00
_cell.angle_gamma   90.00
#
_symmetry.space_group_name_H-M   'P 1'
#
loop_
_entity.id
_entity.type
_entity.pdbx_description
1 polymer ?
#
loop_
_entity_poly.entity_id
_entity_poly.type
_entity_poly.pdbx_seq_one_letter_code
_entity_poly.pdbx_strand_id
1 'polypeptide(L)'
;MTQKLRGRAATASLFVTLGLLLAACSGSGVDQAATSTEDTAATAECGEVGIAMHAWVGYTATANVLTEIAKKEFGCTVNQVELAEAGVTYDAMEAGSV
;
A
#
# COMPACT_ATOMS: atom_id res chain seq x y z
N MET A 1 -9.58 -2.04 -54.81
CA MET A 1 -9.31 -3.17 -53.91
C MET A 1 -8.92 -2.65 -52.53
N THR A 2 -9.94 -2.34 -51.74
CA THR A 2 -9.89 -2.23 -50.29
C THR A 2 -9.55 -3.60 -49.68
N GLN A 3 -9.09 -3.62 -48.41
CA GLN A 3 -8.81 -4.81 -47.56
C GLN A 3 -7.35 -5.26 -47.42
N LYS A 4 -6.47 -4.47 -46.77
CA LYS A 4 -5.28 -5.06 -46.09
C LYS A 4 -4.95 -4.48 -44.70
N LEU A 5 -5.67 -3.47 -44.21
CA LEU A 5 -5.30 -2.78 -42.96
C LEU A 5 -6.28 -3.00 -41.78
N ARG A 6 -7.07 -4.08 -41.79
CA ARG A 6 -7.97 -4.46 -40.67
C ARG A 6 -7.58 -5.78 -39.99
N GLY A 7 -6.58 -6.50 -40.50
CA GLY A 7 -6.24 -7.86 -40.02
C GLY A 7 -5.09 -7.97 -39.03
N ARG A 8 -4.38 -6.87 -38.72
CA ARG A 8 -3.17 -6.91 -37.85
C ARG A 8 -3.33 -6.24 -36.49
N ALA A 9 -4.42 -5.52 -36.27
CA ALA A 9 -4.68 -4.84 -34.99
C ALA A 9 -5.46 -5.73 -34.00
N ALA A 10 -6.17 -6.76 -34.47
CA ALA A 10 -7.03 -7.59 -33.62
C ALA A 10 -6.27 -8.66 -32.81
N THR A 11 -5.07 -9.06 -33.26
CA THR A 11 -4.29 -10.13 -32.60
C THR A 11 -3.31 -9.62 -31.55
N ALA A 12 -2.92 -8.34 -31.58
CA ALA A 12 -2.02 -7.77 -30.59
C ALA A 12 -2.72 -7.51 -29.23
N SER A 13 -4.03 -7.24 -29.24
CA SER A 13 -4.79 -6.90 -28.03
C SER A 13 -5.08 -8.12 -27.12
N LEU A 14 -5.12 -9.34 -27.67
CA LEU A 14 -5.46 -10.54 -26.90
C LEU A 14 -4.29 -11.07 -26.06
N PHE A 15 -3.05 -10.87 -26.52
CA PHE A 15 -1.86 -11.30 -25.77
C PHE A 15 -1.53 -10.34 -24.61
N VAL A 16 -1.84 -9.06 -24.74
CA VAL A 16 -1.62 -8.06 -23.67
C VAL A 16 -2.57 -8.28 -22.50
N THR A 17 -3.84 -8.60 -22.75
CA THR A 17 -4.81 -8.88 -21.67
C THR A 17 -4.52 -10.18 -20.95
N LEU A 18 -4.07 -11.22 -21.67
CA LEU A 18 -3.69 -12.49 -21.05
C LEU A 18 -2.42 -12.36 -20.20
N GLY A 19 -1.45 -11.53 -20.63
CA GLY A 19 -0.26 -11.20 -19.84
C GLY A 19 -0.58 -10.44 -18.54
N LEU A 20 -1.49 -9.47 -18.61
CA LEU A 20 -1.95 -8.72 -17.42
C LEU A 20 -2.72 -9.61 -16.42
N LEU A 21 -3.55 -10.54 -16.92
CA LEU A 21 -4.27 -11.50 -16.07
C LEU A 21 -3.33 -12.52 -15.41
N LEU A 22 -2.27 -12.95 -16.10
CA LEU A 22 -1.25 -13.83 -15.52
C LEU A 22 -0.42 -13.11 -14.45
N ALA A 23 -0.10 -11.84 -14.65
CA ALA A 23 0.60 -11.01 -13.65
C ALA A 23 -0.25 -10.75 -12.39
N ALA A 24 -1.57 -10.66 -12.54
CA ALA A 24 -2.51 -10.52 -11.43
C ALA A 24 -2.73 -11.84 -10.65
N CYS A 25 -2.56 -13.00 -11.29
CA CYS A 25 -2.62 -14.32 -10.64
C CYS A 25 -1.25 -14.82 -10.15
N SER A 26 -0.14 -14.26 -10.63
CA SER A 26 1.19 -14.47 -10.03
C SER A 26 1.25 -13.64 -8.76
N GLY A 27 0.66 -14.20 -7.69
CA GLY A 27 0.66 -13.67 -6.34
C GLY A 27 2.08 -13.33 -5.89
N SER A 28 2.48 -12.12 -6.20
CA SER A 28 3.59 -11.44 -5.56
C SER A 28 2.99 -10.88 -4.28
N GLY A 29 2.74 -11.80 -3.32
CA GLY A 29 2.53 -11.40 -1.95
C GLY A 29 3.71 -10.54 -1.53
N VAL A 30 3.45 -9.56 -0.67
CA VAL A 30 4.48 -8.73 -0.03
C VAL A 30 5.58 -9.57 0.65
N ASP A 31 5.31 -10.86 0.86
CA ASP A 31 6.21 -11.89 1.40
C ASP A 31 7.37 -12.27 0.46
N GLN A 32 7.28 -12.02 -0.85
CA GLN A 32 8.33 -12.45 -1.79
C GLN A 32 9.63 -11.63 -1.66
N ALA A 33 9.57 -10.46 -1.03
CA ALA A 33 10.77 -9.70 -0.64
C ALA A 33 11.44 -10.23 0.65
N ALA A 34 10.79 -11.14 1.38
CA ALA A 34 11.27 -11.68 2.65
C ALA A 34 11.99 -13.04 2.54
N THR A 35 12.09 -13.64 1.34
CA THR A 35 12.71 -14.97 1.14
C THR A 35 14.22 -14.92 0.92
N SER A 36 14.92 -14.14 1.75
CA SER A 36 16.37 -14.28 1.91
C SER A 36 16.75 -14.06 3.37
N THR A 37 16.25 -14.93 4.25
CA THR A 37 16.98 -15.60 5.34
C THR A 37 15.96 -16.43 6.13
N GLU A 38 16.08 -17.75 6.06
CA GLU A 38 15.50 -18.68 7.02
C GLU A 38 16.24 -18.50 8.36
N ASP A 39 15.95 -17.39 9.03
CA ASP A 39 16.08 -17.33 10.48
C ASP A 39 14.66 -17.59 11.01
N THR A 40 14.54 -18.16 12.19
CA THR A 40 13.23 -18.23 12.84
C THR A 40 12.76 -16.79 12.99
N ALA A 41 11.90 -16.32 12.08
CA ALA A 41 11.40 -14.96 12.07
C ALA A 41 10.59 -14.82 13.34
N ALA A 42 11.27 -14.41 14.43
CA ALA A 42 10.64 -13.78 15.56
C ALA A 42 9.66 -12.81 14.96
N THR A 43 8.37 -12.96 15.28
CA THR A 43 7.32 -12.05 14.83
C THR A 43 7.88 -10.66 14.92
N ALA A 44 8.12 -10.02 13.76
CA ALA A 44 8.80 -8.74 13.75
C ALA A 44 7.94 -7.79 14.60
N GLU A 45 8.55 -7.15 15.58
CA GLU A 45 7.89 -6.14 16.40
C GLU A 45 7.28 -5.11 15.44
N CYS A 46 6.05 -4.67 15.69
CA CYS A 46 5.30 -3.80 14.76
C CYS A 46 6.07 -2.51 14.36
N GLY A 47 7.01 -2.07 15.20
CA GLY A 47 7.81 -0.89 14.93
C GLY A 47 7.05 0.41 15.14
N GLU A 48 7.43 1.45 14.40
CA GLU A 48 6.83 2.77 14.48
C GLU A 48 5.77 2.97 13.39
N VAL A 49 4.61 3.49 13.78
CA VAL A 49 3.47 3.78 12.90
C VAL A 49 3.09 5.24 13.08
N GLY A 50 3.17 6.05 12.02
CA GLY A 50 2.64 7.39 12.04
C GLY A 50 1.19 7.44 11.53
N ILE A 51 0.41 8.34 12.12
CA ILE A 51 -0.97 8.63 11.72
C ILE A 51 -1.07 10.12 11.42
N ALA A 52 -1.17 10.46 10.13
CA ALA A 52 -1.52 11.79 9.69
C ALA A 52 -3.02 12.04 9.92
N MET A 53 -3.36 13.16 10.56
CA MET A 53 -4.74 13.56 10.82
C MET A 53 -4.95 15.05 10.58
N HIS A 54 -6.21 15.43 10.41
CA HIS A 54 -6.61 16.83 10.34
C HIS A 54 -7.29 17.24 11.65
N ALA A 55 -7.39 18.55 11.89
CA ALA A 55 -7.92 19.17 13.12
C ALA A 55 -9.45 19.03 13.30
N TRP A 56 -10.00 17.87 12.94
CA TRP A 56 -11.40 17.51 13.08
C TRP A 56 -11.53 16.43 14.15
N VAL A 57 -12.44 16.62 15.10
CA VAL A 57 -12.62 15.70 16.25
C VAL A 57 -12.84 14.24 15.82
N GLY A 58 -13.49 13.99 14.68
CA GLY A 58 -13.70 12.64 14.14
C GLY A 58 -12.40 11.93 13.71
N TYR A 59 -11.41 12.69 13.20
CA TYR A 59 -10.11 12.14 12.84
C TYR A 59 -9.32 11.78 14.10
N THR A 60 -9.28 12.67 15.09
CA THR A 60 -8.63 12.42 16.38
C THR A 60 -9.27 11.22 17.10
N ALA A 61 -10.60 11.10 17.09
CA ALA A 61 -11.29 9.96 17.69
C ALA A 61 -10.88 8.64 17.03
N THR A 62 -10.87 8.59 15.69
CA THR A 62 -10.49 7.39 14.93
C THR A 62 -9.02 7.04 15.16
N ALA A 63 -8.13 8.02 15.13
CA ALA A 63 -6.70 7.82 15.33
C ALA A 63 -6.36 7.31 16.74
N ASN A 64 -7.11 7.74 17.77
CA ASN A 64 -6.97 7.20 19.12
C ASN A 64 -7.38 5.72 19.19
N VAL A 65 -8.47 5.32 18.53
CA VAL A 65 -8.88 3.90 18.49
C VAL A 65 -7.80 3.04 17.81
N LEU A 66 -7.30 3.50 16.65
CA LEU A 66 -6.21 2.81 15.94
C LEU A 66 -4.94 2.74 16.78
N THR A 67 -4.59 3.83 17.47
CA THR A 67 -3.45 3.89 18.38
C THR A 67 -3.56 2.86 19.49
N GLU A 68 -4.72 2.72 20.11
CA GLU A 68 -4.93 1.77 21.19
C GLU A 68 -4.83 0.31 20.72
N ILE A 69 -5.36 -0.01 19.54
CA ILE A 69 -5.26 -1.35 18.95
C ILE A 69 -3.81 -1.66 18.57
N ALA A 70 -3.16 -0.73 17.87
CA ALA A 70 -1.75 -0.86 17.45
C ALA A 70 -0.83 -1.11 18.64
N LYS A 71 -1.01 -0.36 19.74
CA LYS A 71 -0.23 -0.54 20.96
C LYS A 71 -0.54 -1.86 21.68
N LYS A 72 -1.82 -2.21 21.84
CA LYS A 72 -2.23 -3.36 22.68
C LYS A 72 -2.08 -4.70 21.99
N GLU A 73 -2.49 -4.80 20.74
CA GLU A 73 -2.54 -6.08 20.01
C GLU A 73 -1.23 -6.36 19.26
N PHE A 74 -0.51 -5.30 18.87
CA PHE A 74 0.64 -5.43 17.97
C PHE A 74 1.94 -4.83 18.55
N GLY A 75 1.89 -4.15 19.70
CA GLY A 75 3.08 -3.57 20.33
C GLY A 75 3.70 -2.39 19.57
N CYS A 76 2.96 -1.75 18.66
CA CYS A 76 3.48 -0.65 17.86
C CYS A 76 3.75 0.61 18.71
N THR A 77 4.78 1.36 18.34
CA THR A 77 4.92 2.76 18.76
C THR A 77 4.16 3.63 17.78
N VAL A 78 3.19 4.42 18.25
CA VAL A 78 2.34 5.22 17.36
C VAL A 78 2.58 6.71 17.56
N ASN A 79 2.85 7.44 16.47
CA ASN A 79 2.98 8.88 16.43
C ASN A 79 1.79 9.52 15.68
N GLN A 80 1.03 10.39 16.34
CA GLN A 80 -0.13 11.06 15.76
C GLN A 80 0.26 12.49 15.37
N VAL A 81 0.16 12.84 14.08
CA VAL A 81 0.58 14.14 13.56
C VAL A 81 -0.61 14.87 12.94
N GLU A 82 -0.92 16.05 13.47
CA GLU A 82 -1.91 16.94 12.86
C GLU A 82 -1.27 17.73 11.71
N LEU A 83 -1.90 17.67 10.53
CA LEU A 83 -1.46 18.29 9.29
C LEU A 83 -2.64 19.00 8.61
N ALA A 84 -2.34 20.01 7.78
CA ALA A 84 -3.38 20.63 6.97
C ALA A 84 -3.89 19.67 5.88
N GLU A 85 -5.07 19.93 5.33
CA GLU A 85 -5.68 19.05 4.32
C GLU A 85 -4.93 19.05 2.98
N ALA A 86 -5.18 18.01 2.19
CA ALA A 86 -4.67 17.82 0.84
C ALA A 86 -3.13 17.69 0.76
N GLY A 87 -2.48 18.47 -0.12
CA GLY A 87 -1.10 18.25 -0.56
C GLY A 87 -0.10 18.07 0.58
N VAL A 88 -0.19 18.89 1.64
CA VAL A 88 0.77 18.81 2.75
C VAL A 88 0.73 17.47 3.49
N THR A 89 -0.43 16.82 3.58
CA THR A 89 -0.53 15.49 4.20
C THR A 89 0.02 14.41 3.29
N TYR A 90 -0.25 14.48 1.99
CA TYR A 90 0.29 13.51 1.04
C TYR A 90 1.81 13.62 0.91
N ASP A 91 2.35 14.84 0.86
CA ASP A 91 3.79 15.08 0.82
C ASP A 91 4.47 14.55 2.08
N ALA A 92 3.86 14.74 3.26
CA ALA A 92 4.39 14.23 4.52
C ALA A 92 4.44 12.70 4.56
N MET A 93 3.40 12.02 4.09
CA MET A 93 3.33 10.56 3.98
C MET A 93 4.32 10.02 2.93
N GLU A 94 4.46 10.68 1.77
CA GLU A 94 5.43 10.29 0.75
C GLU A 94 6.88 10.42 1.25
N ALA A 95 7.15 11.46 2.05
CA ALA A 95 8.45 11.67 2.68
C ALA A 95 8.72 10.71 3.86
N GLY A 96 7.73 9.95 4.34
CA GLY A 96 7.84 9.13 5.54
C GLY A 96 8.08 9.96 6.82
N SER A 97 7.69 11.23 6.80
CA SER A 97 7.74 12.12 7.96
C SER A 97 6.56 11.92 8.91
N VAL A 98 5.58 11.15 8.45
CA VAL A 98 4.44 10.56 9.17
C VAL A 98 4.16 9.18 8.56
#